data_AF-A0A1S3GAL3-F1
#
_entry.id   AF-A0A1S3GAL3-F1
#
_cell.length_a   1.000
_cell.length_b   1.000
_cell.length_c   1.000
_cell.angle_alpha   90.00
_cell.angle_beta   90.00
_cell.angle_gamma   90.00
#
_symmetry.space_group_name_H-M   'P 1'
#
loop_
_entity.id
_entity.type
_entity.pdbx_description
1 polymer ?
#
loop_
_entity_poly.entity_id
_entity_poly.type
_entity_poly.pdbx_seq_one_letter_code
_entity_poly.pdbx_strand_id
1 'polypeptide(L)'
;MGPIDDEVEENQTAEEVKIELYGPGHTTPKVIALDRHRCIVYHLESKISKRISFLIIGMAWGTSALLASPLAIFREYSLIEIIPDFEIVACTEKWPGEEKSMYSTIYSLSSLLILYLLPLGIISFSYTRIWSKLKNHISPGAASDHYHQRRQKTTKMLVCVVVVFAVSWLPLHAFQLAVDIDNQVLDLKEYKLIFTVFHIIAMCSTFANPLLYGWMNSNYRKAFLSAFRCEQRLDAIHSEVSVTFKAKKNLEVKKNNGPTDSFSEATNV
;
A
#
# COMPACT_ATOMS: atom_id res chain seq x y z
N MET A 1 21.28 29.75 -53.46
CA MET A 1 19.83 29.87 -53.29
C MET A 1 19.29 28.49 -52.95
N GLY A 2 19.37 27.93 -51.74
CA GLY A 2 19.90 28.36 -50.46
C GLY A 2 19.44 27.31 -49.43
N PRO A 3 20.22 26.25 -49.14
CA PRO A 3 19.90 25.26 -48.09
C PRO A 3 20.08 25.83 -46.66
N ILE A 4 20.33 27.14 -46.57
CA ILE A 4 20.50 27.91 -45.34
C ILE A 4 19.13 28.45 -44.88
N ASP A 5 18.16 28.61 -45.78
CA ASP A 5 16.85 29.18 -45.44
C ASP A 5 15.96 28.17 -44.69
N ASP A 6 16.02 26.87 -45.03
CA ASP A 6 15.26 25.80 -44.36
C ASP A 6 15.80 25.48 -42.94
N GLU A 7 17.12 25.54 -42.74
CA GLU A 7 17.77 25.28 -41.44
C GLU A 7 17.61 26.48 -40.48
N VAL A 8 17.39 27.68 -41.03
CA VAL A 8 17.02 28.87 -40.26
C VAL A 8 15.54 28.83 -39.89
N GLU A 9 14.64 28.38 -40.78
CA GLU A 9 13.21 28.24 -40.50
C GLU A 9 12.91 27.13 -39.48
N GLU A 10 13.61 25.98 -39.53
CA GLU A 10 13.47 24.91 -38.52
C GLU A 10 14.04 25.32 -37.15
N ASN A 11 15.14 26.08 -37.12
CA ASN A 11 15.67 26.65 -35.88
C ASN A 11 14.81 27.79 -35.32
N GLN A 12 14.17 28.60 -36.19
CA GLN A 12 13.19 29.61 -35.77
C GLN A 12 11.91 28.98 -35.23
N THR A 13 11.42 27.90 -35.84
CA THR A 13 10.25 27.17 -35.34
C THR A 13 10.57 26.47 -34.01
N ALA A 14 11.79 25.94 -33.84
CA ALA A 14 12.25 25.33 -32.59
C ALA A 14 12.53 26.37 -31.47
N GLU A 15 12.99 27.57 -31.83
CA GLU A 15 13.13 28.69 -30.90
C GLU A 15 11.79 29.33 -30.52
N GLU A 16 10.83 29.46 -31.45
CA GLU A 16 9.48 29.93 -31.17
C GLU A 16 8.74 28.98 -30.21
N VAL A 17 8.86 27.65 -30.42
CA VAL A 17 8.32 26.64 -29.48
C VAL A 17 9.00 26.71 -28.11
N LYS A 18 10.28 27.08 -28.04
CA LYS A 18 10.99 27.30 -26.77
C LYS A 18 10.55 28.59 -26.07
N ILE A 19 10.33 29.67 -26.80
CA ILE A 19 9.90 30.97 -26.24
C ILE A 19 8.46 30.86 -25.72
N GLU A 20 7.59 30.11 -26.41
CA GLU A 20 6.21 29.85 -25.96
C GLU A 20 6.14 28.96 -24.69
N LEU A 21 7.16 28.13 -24.46
CA LEU A 21 7.30 27.27 -23.27
C LEU A 21 7.98 27.92 -22.06
N TYR A 22 8.61 29.09 -22.23
CA TYR A 22 9.34 29.81 -21.16
C TYR A 22 8.79 31.23 -20.89
N GLY A 23 7.60 31.58 -21.40
CA GLY A 23 6.89 32.82 -21.05
C GLY A 23 6.35 32.82 -19.60
N PRO A 24 6.39 33.95 -18.87
CA PRO A 24 6.15 34.02 -17.43
C PRO A 24 4.65 34.02 -17.03
N GLY A 25 3.84 33.10 -17.58
CA GLY A 25 2.40 33.09 -17.28
C GLY A 25 1.61 31.79 -17.42
N HIS A 26 2.01 30.79 -18.24
CA HIS A 26 1.08 29.69 -18.58
C HIS A 26 1.69 28.28 -18.70
N THR A 27 2.89 28.03 -18.18
CA THR A 27 3.63 26.77 -18.46
C THR A 27 3.70 25.80 -17.27
N THR A 28 3.39 26.23 -16.04
CA THR A 28 3.44 25.36 -14.85
C THR A 28 2.51 24.14 -14.95
N PRO A 29 1.23 24.22 -15.41
CA PRO A 29 0.37 23.03 -15.42
C PRO A 29 0.78 22.02 -16.50
N LYS A 30 1.27 22.49 -17.66
CA LYS A 30 1.66 21.65 -18.80
C LYS A 30 2.95 20.89 -18.50
N VAL A 31 3.93 21.57 -17.88
CA VAL A 31 5.19 20.95 -17.46
C VAL A 31 4.95 19.93 -16.33
N ILE A 32 4.07 20.24 -15.37
CA ILE A 32 3.68 19.29 -14.31
C ILE A 32 2.94 18.08 -14.89
N ALA A 33 2.07 18.28 -15.89
CA ALA A 33 1.33 17.19 -16.53
C ALA A 33 2.26 16.25 -17.32
N LEU A 34 3.22 16.81 -18.07
CA LEU A 34 4.15 16.06 -18.91
C LEU A 34 5.23 15.34 -18.07
N ASP A 35 5.69 15.96 -16.98
CA ASP A 35 6.54 15.33 -15.97
C ASP A 35 5.83 14.19 -15.24
N ARG A 36 4.57 14.40 -14.82
CA ARG A 36 3.74 13.33 -14.24
C ARG A 36 3.48 12.21 -15.24
N HIS A 37 3.30 12.52 -16.52
CA HIS A 37 3.09 11.49 -17.53
C HIS A 37 4.34 10.62 -17.73
N ARG A 38 5.54 11.23 -17.85
CA ARG A 38 6.80 10.49 -18.01
C ARG A 38 7.17 9.66 -16.77
N CYS A 39 6.92 10.17 -15.57
CA CYS A 39 7.11 9.40 -14.32
C CYS A 39 6.15 8.20 -14.19
N ILE A 40 4.94 8.29 -14.76
CA ILE A 40 3.95 7.19 -14.71
C ILE A 40 4.28 6.11 -15.73
N VAL A 41 4.81 6.47 -16.91
CA VAL A 41 5.03 5.52 -18.02
C VAL A 41 6.31 4.71 -17.87
N TYR A 42 7.38 5.24 -17.25
CA TYR A 42 8.71 4.61 -17.35
C TYR A 42 9.30 3.99 -16.07
N HIS A 43 8.57 3.89 -14.97
CA HIS A 43 8.97 3.03 -13.85
C HIS A 43 7.76 2.38 -13.16
N LEU A 44 7.41 1.16 -13.60
CA LEU A 44 7.41 -0.02 -12.73
C LEU A 44 7.00 -1.26 -13.53
N GLU A 45 7.69 -2.36 -13.22
CA GLU A 45 7.24 -3.74 -13.43
C GLU A 45 5.72 -3.85 -13.12
N SER A 46 4.92 -4.21 -14.13
CA SER A 46 3.47 -4.48 -14.09
C SER A 46 2.70 -3.84 -12.91
N LYS A 47 2.44 -2.53 -12.99
CA LYS A 47 1.49 -1.88 -12.09
C LYS A 47 0.07 -2.12 -12.59
N ILE A 48 -0.78 -2.60 -11.69
CA ILE A 48 -2.24 -2.53 -11.87
C ILE A 48 -2.61 -1.09 -12.25
N SER A 49 -3.42 -0.93 -13.30
CA SER A 49 -3.87 0.39 -13.76
C SER A 49 -4.62 1.10 -12.64
N LYS A 50 -4.43 2.42 -12.49
CA LYS A 50 -5.13 3.24 -11.48
C LYS A 50 -6.65 3.03 -11.54
N ARG A 51 -7.22 2.87 -12.74
CA ARG A 51 -8.66 2.58 -12.94
C ARG A 51 -9.07 1.27 -12.30
N ILE A 52 -8.27 0.21 -12.50
CA ILE A 52 -8.50 -1.10 -11.88
C ILE A 52 -8.33 -1.02 -10.37
N SER A 53 -7.35 -0.26 -9.85
CA SER A 53 -7.21 -0.04 -8.41
C SER A 53 -8.44 0.63 -7.79
N PHE A 54 -8.98 1.68 -8.41
CA PHE A 54 -10.21 2.33 -7.92
C PHE A 54 -11.42 1.39 -7.99
N LEU A 55 -11.53 0.60 -9.05
CA LEU A 55 -12.58 -0.40 -9.19
C LEU A 55 -12.49 -1.47 -8.08
N ILE A 56 -11.29 -2.01 -7.81
CA ILE A 56 -11.06 -2.97 -6.72
C ILE A 56 -11.44 -2.37 -5.37
N ILE A 57 -11.04 -1.13 -5.09
CA ILE A 57 -11.41 -0.43 -3.86
C ILE A 57 -12.94 -0.31 -3.76
N GLY A 58 -13.61 0.15 -4.83
CA GLY A 58 -15.06 0.28 -4.85
C GLY A 58 -15.79 -1.05 -4.61
N MET A 59 -15.36 -2.14 -5.23
CA MET A 59 -15.91 -3.47 -4.99
C MET A 59 -15.67 -3.92 -3.55
N ALA A 60 -14.49 -3.70 -2.99
CA ALA A 60 -14.18 -4.05 -1.60
C ALA A 60 -15.13 -3.34 -0.62
N TRP A 61 -15.33 -2.02 -0.79
CA TRP A 61 -16.29 -1.26 0.02
C TRP A 61 -17.72 -1.78 -0.11
N GLY A 62 -18.18 -2.06 -1.35
CA GLY A 62 -19.51 -2.60 -1.60
C GLY A 62 -19.72 -3.96 -0.93
N THR A 63 -18.76 -4.88 -1.08
CA THR A 63 -18.80 -6.19 -0.43
C THR A 63 -18.74 -6.07 1.10
N SER A 64 -17.91 -5.19 1.65
CA SER A 64 -17.86 -4.94 3.09
C SER A 64 -19.18 -4.40 3.64
N ALA A 65 -19.81 -3.44 2.95
CA ALA A 65 -21.09 -2.88 3.36
C ALA A 65 -22.21 -3.94 3.33
N LEU A 66 -22.21 -4.79 2.29
CA LEU A 66 -23.16 -5.90 2.18
C LEU A 66 -22.99 -6.90 3.33
N LEU A 67 -21.75 -7.31 3.63
CA LEU A 67 -21.47 -8.26 4.71
C LEU A 67 -21.71 -7.67 6.11
N ALA A 68 -21.57 -6.36 6.28
CA ALA A 68 -21.87 -5.66 7.53
C ALA A 68 -23.38 -5.36 7.71
N SER A 69 -24.19 -5.46 6.64
CA SER A 69 -25.61 -5.12 6.69
C SER A 69 -26.43 -5.90 7.75
N PRO A 70 -26.19 -7.21 8.01
CA PRO A 70 -26.95 -7.92 9.04
C PRO A 70 -26.73 -7.33 10.43
N LEU A 71 -25.51 -6.90 10.77
CA LEU A 71 -25.19 -6.24 12.04
C LEU A 71 -25.91 -4.89 12.22
N ALA A 72 -26.33 -4.25 11.13
CA ALA A 72 -27.11 -3.03 11.17
C ALA A 72 -28.61 -3.31 11.29
N ILE A 73 -29.10 -4.35 10.62
CA ILE A 73 -30.53 -4.71 10.58
C ILE A 73 -30.98 -5.39 11.88
N PHE A 74 -30.18 -6.31 12.41
CA PHE A 74 -30.52 -7.12 13.59
C PHE A 74 -30.09 -6.47 14.92
N ARG A 75 -30.01 -5.13 14.97
CA ARG A 75 -29.83 -4.38 16.23
C ARG A 75 -31.16 -3.86 16.75
N GLU A 76 -31.40 -4.09 18.04
CA GLU A 76 -32.56 -3.53 18.74
C GLU A 76 -32.11 -2.62 19.89
N TYR A 77 -32.93 -1.62 20.19
CA TYR A 77 -32.80 -0.78 21.38
C TYR A 77 -33.84 -1.25 22.39
N SER A 78 -33.38 -1.80 23.50
CA SER A 78 -34.24 -2.39 24.51
C SER A 78 -33.91 -1.82 25.89
N LEU A 79 -34.94 -1.57 26.69
CA LEU A 79 -34.79 -1.20 28.09
C LEU A 79 -34.45 -2.47 28.87
N ILE A 80 -33.31 -2.47 29.55
CA ILE A 80 -32.86 -3.56 30.41
C ILE A 80 -32.80 -3.05 31.83
N GLU A 81 -33.49 -3.74 32.73
CA GLU A 81 -33.45 -3.48 34.16
C GLU A 81 -32.20 -4.14 34.76
N ILE A 82 -31.24 -3.33 35.24
CA ILE A 82 -30.01 -3.84 35.87
C ILE A 82 -30.21 -4.03 37.38
N ILE A 83 -30.99 -3.13 37.97
CA ILE A 83 -31.33 -3.06 39.39
C ILE A 83 -32.84 -2.77 39.43
N PRO A 84 -33.59 -3.29 40.41
CA PRO A 84 -35.00 -2.94 40.56
C PRO A 84 -35.22 -1.42 40.48
N ASP A 85 -36.15 -0.98 39.64
CA ASP A 85 -36.49 0.43 39.36
C ASP A 85 -35.42 1.27 38.65
N PHE A 86 -34.37 0.64 38.10
CA PHE A 86 -33.34 1.33 37.30
C PHE A 86 -33.17 0.66 35.93
N GLU A 87 -33.87 1.25 34.95
CA GLU A 87 -33.78 0.85 33.55
C GLU A 87 -32.67 1.62 32.82
N ILE A 88 -31.88 0.91 32.01
CA ILE A 88 -30.97 1.51 31.03
C ILE A 88 -31.36 1.11 29.62
N VAL A 89 -31.21 2.03 28.67
CA VAL A 89 -31.32 1.70 27.24
C VAL A 89 -30.06 0.97 26.81
N ALA A 90 -30.21 -0.29 26.42
CA ALA A 90 -29.13 -1.10 25.85
C ALA A 90 -29.33 -1.28 24.35
N CYS A 91 -28.22 -1.37 23.62
CA CYS A 91 -28.20 -1.77 22.22
C CYS A 91 -27.67 -3.20 22.12
N THR A 92 -28.54 -4.14 21.78
CA THR A 92 -28.22 -5.57 21.71
C THR A 92 -28.58 -6.14 20.35
N GLU A 93 -27.90 -7.22 19.98
CA GLU A 93 -28.21 -7.96 18.75
C GLU A 93 -29.42 -8.85 18.99
N LYS A 94 -30.41 -8.77 18.10
CA LYS A 94 -31.63 -9.59 18.12
C LYS A 94 -31.79 -10.30 16.79
N TRP A 95 -31.28 -11.52 16.77
CA TRP A 95 -31.44 -12.42 15.64
C TRP A 95 -32.83 -13.06 15.63
N PRO A 96 -33.43 -13.30 14.46
CA PRO A 96 -34.72 -13.98 14.36
C PRO A 96 -34.58 -15.45 14.84
N GLY A 97 -35.51 -15.89 15.69
CA GLY A 97 -35.52 -17.24 16.30
C GLY A 97 -35.47 -17.19 17.82
N GLU A 98 -35.54 -18.36 18.47
CA GLU A 98 -35.32 -18.50 19.92
C GLU A 98 -33.88 -18.08 20.31
N GLU A 99 -33.62 -17.99 21.62
CA GLU A 99 -32.37 -17.57 22.28
C GLU A 99 -31.08 -18.22 21.73
N LYS A 100 -31.21 -19.31 20.96
CA LYS A 100 -30.15 -20.01 20.23
C LYS A 100 -30.37 -19.89 18.71
N SER A 101 -30.15 -18.70 18.14
CA SER A 101 -30.38 -18.51 16.71
C SER A 101 -29.22 -19.08 15.89
N MET A 102 -29.49 -20.19 15.19
CA MET A 102 -28.60 -20.77 14.15
C MET A 102 -28.09 -19.70 13.17
N TYR A 103 -28.87 -18.65 12.93
CA TYR A 103 -28.50 -17.54 12.06
C TYR A 103 -27.34 -16.69 12.62
N SER A 104 -27.28 -16.44 13.93
CA SER A 104 -26.16 -15.72 14.57
C SER A 104 -24.85 -16.51 14.40
N THR A 105 -24.87 -17.80 14.76
CA THR A 105 -23.70 -18.66 14.63
C THR A 105 -23.23 -18.80 13.17
N ILE A 106 -24.16 -18.96 12.22
CA ILE A 106 -23.84 -19.01 10.78
C ILE A 106 -23.21 -17.69 10.33
N TYR A 107 -23.76 -16.54 10.75
CA TYR A 107 -23.23 -15.24 10.39
C TYR A 107 -21.82 -15.02 10.95
N SER A 108 -21.60 -15.32 12.23
CA SER A 108 -20.28 -15.21 12.88
C SER A 108 -19.25 -16.12 12.25
N LEU A 109 -19.59 -17.40 11.99
CA LEU A 109 -18.72 -18.35 11.29
C LEU A 109 -18.39 -17.90 9.87
N SER A 110 -19.40 -17.44 9.12
CA SER A 110 -19.22 -16.96 7.75
C SER A 110 -18.33 -15.72 7.72
N SER A 111 -18.54 -14.79 8.65
CA SER A 111 -17.73 -13.59 8.80
C SER A 111 -16.29 -13.93 9.16
N LEU A 112 -16.07 -14.85 10.11
CA LEU A 112 -14.74 -15.35 10.47
C LEU A 112 -14.01 -15.97 9.26
N LEU A 113 -14.71 -16.79 8.48
CA LEU A 113 -14.12 -17.45 7.32
C LEU A 113 -13.83 -16.46 6.20
N ILE A 114 -14.80 -15.65 5.80
CA ILE A 114 -14.73 -14.80 4.61
C ILE A 114 -13.94 -13.52 4.86
N LEU A 115 -14.09 -12.88 6.03
CA LEU A 115 -13.48 -11.59 6.32
C LEU A 115 -12.12 -11.70 7.02
N TYR A 116 -11.83 -12.84 7.66
CA TYR A 116 -10.60 -13.02 8.44
C TYR A 116 -9.71 -14.15 7.89
N LEU A 117 -10.18 -15.40 7.87
CA LEU A 117 -9.34 -16.54 7.47
C LEU A 117 -8.99 -16.57 5.98
N LEU A 118 -9.95 -16.29 5.10
CA LEU A 118 -9.74 -16.29 3.65
C LEU A 118 -8.72 -15.22 3.21
N PRO A 119 -8.83 -13.93 3.64
CA PRO A 119 -7.83 -12.92 3.31
C PRO A 119 -6.45 -13.29 3.86
N LEU A 120 -6.36 -13.77 5.11
CA LEU A 120 -5.09 -14.21 5.68
C LEU A 120 -4.47 -15.37 4.89
N GLY A 121 -5.27 -16.33 4.46
CA GLY A 121 -4.82 -17.44 3.62
C GLY A 121 -4.27 -16.97 2.27
N ILE A 122 -5.00 -16.12 1.56
CA ILE A 122 -4.58 -15.55 0.27
C ILE A 122 -3.27 -14.77 0.42
N ILE A 123 -3.18 -13.94 1.46
CA ILE A 123 -2.02 -13.11 1.74
C ILE A 123 -0.81 -13.98 2.12
N SER A 124 -0.99 -14.96 3.01
CA SER A 124 0.05 -15.90 3.43
C SER A 124 0.59 -16.71 2.25
N PHE A 125 -0.29 -17.24 1.40
CA PHE A 125 0.09 -17.95 0.19
C PHE A 125 0.90 -17.05 -0.76
N SER A 126 0.43 -15.83 -0.99
CA SER A 126 1.10 -14.84 -1.83
C SER A 126 2.50 -14.52 -1.31
N TYR A 127 2.66 -14.30 0.00
CA TYR A 127 3.97 -14.02 0.58
C TYR A 127 4.90 -15.23 0.59
N THR A 128 4.38 -16.44 0.78
CA THR A 128 5.16 -17.68 0.68
C THR A 128 5.74 -17.83 -0.73
N ARG A 129 4.94 -17.53 -1.77
CA ARG A 129 5.39 -17.52 -3.16
C ARG A 129 6.45 -16.45 -3.42
N ILE A 130 6.24 -15.24 -2.91
CA ILE A 130 7.20 -14.12 -3.04
C ILE A 130 8.52 -14.47 -2.35
N TRP A 131 8.48 -14.98 -1.12
CA TRP A 131 9.64 -15.38 -0.35
C TRP A 131 10.44 -16.48 -1.05
N SER A 132 9.76 -17.50 -1.56
CA SER A 132 10.39 -18.58 -2.31
C SER A 132 11.09 -18.08 -3.58
N LYS A 133 10.44 -17.19 -4.34
CA LYS A 133 11.03 -16.57 -5.53
C LYS A 133 12.24 -15.70 -5.18
N LEU A 134 12.16 -14.96 -4.09
CA LEU A 134 13.22 -14.06 -3.64
C LEU A 134 14.44 -14.80 -3.10
N LYS A 135 14.25 -15.96 -2.45
CA LYS A 135 15.34 -16.86 -2.02
C LYS A 135 16.04 -17.51 -3.20
N ASN A 136 15.30 -17.85 -4.26
CA ASN A 136 15.82 -18.59 -5.41
C ASN A 136 16.45 -17.70 -6.51
N HIS A 137 16.39 -16.37 -6.39
CA HIS A 137 16.84 -15.42 -7.42
C HIS A 137 18.02 -14.53 -6.97
N ILE A 138 18.98 -15.11 -6.25
CA ILE A 138 20.26 -14.45 -5.94
C ILE A 138 21.09 -14.47 -7.23
N SER A 139 20.93 -13.44 -8.07
CA SER A 139 21.78 -13.23 -9.25
C SER A 139 22.93 -12.28 -8.87
N PRO A 140 24.18 -12.55 -9.27
CA PRO A 140 25.35 -11.80 -8.83
C PRO A 140 25.42 -10.45 -9.56
N GLY A 141 24.85 -9.40 -8.97
CA GLY A 141 24.94 -8.05 -9.50
C GLY A 141 24.53 -6.99 -8.49
N ALA A 142 25.46 -6.09 -8.16
CA ALA A 142 25.32 -5.07 -7.10
C ALA A 142 24.11 -4.12 -7.27
N ALA A 143 23.69 -3.82 -8.49
CA ALA A 143 22.49 -3.01 -8.76
C ALA A 143 21.19 -3.81 -8.53
N SER A 144 21.21 -5.12 -8.80
CA SER A 144 20.08 -6.00 -8.49
C SER A 144 19.94 -6.17 -6.97
N ASP A 145 21.07 -6.21 -6.24
CA ASP A 145 21.07 -6.36 -4.78
C ASP A 145 20.33 -5.24 -4.06
N HIS A 146 20.52 -3.98 -4.46
CA HIS A 146 19.80 -2.85 -3.86
C HIS A 146 18.29 -2.91 -4.09
N TYR A 147 17.86 -3.27 -5.31
CA TYR A 147 16.43 -3.43 -5.64
C TYR A 147 15.82 -4.63 -4.88
N HIS A 148 16.52 -5.77 -4.88
CA HIS A 148 16.10 -6.96 -4.15
C HIS A 148 15.98 -6.66 -2.66
N GLN A 149 16.98 -6.04 -2.03
CA GLN A 149 16.95 -5.65 -0.61
C GLN A 149 15.78 -4.71 -0.28
N ARG A 150 15.50 -3.72 -1.13
CA ARG A 150 14.36 -2.81 -0.95
C ARG A 150 13.02 -3.56 -1.01
N ARG A 151 12.86 -4.46 -1.98
CA ARG A 151 11.68 -5.32 -2.10
C ARG A 151 11.51 -6.24 -0.89
N GLN A 152 12.60 -6.85 -0.39
CA GLN A 152 12.53 -7.69 0.83
C GLN A 152 12.06 -6.88 2.04
N LYS A 153 12.58 -5.64 2.22
CA LYS A 153 12.20 -4.77 3.33
C LYS A 153 10.71 -4.41 3.26
N THR A 154 10.21 -4.03 2.08
CA THR A 154 8.78 -3.75 1.88
C THR A 154 7.93 -5.00 2.14
N THR A 155 8.32 -6.16 1.63
CA THR A 155 7.59 -7.42 1.88
C THR A 155 7.58 -7.80 3.36
N LYS A 156 8.72 -7.70 4.06
CA LYS A 156 8.80 -7.96 5.51
C LYS A 156 7.89 -7.02 6.30
N MET A 157 7.87 -5.74 5.96
CA MET A 157 6.96 -4.76 6.56
C MET A 157 5.50 -5.14 6.34
N LEU A 158 5.09 -5.50 5.12
CA LEU A 158 3.71 -5.91 4.84
C LEU A 158 3.32 -7.20 5.58
N VAL A 159 4.24 -8.15 5.72
CA VAL A 159 4.04 -9.36 6.54
C VAL A 159 3.82 -8.99 8.01
N CYS A 160 4.63 -8.09 8.57
CA CYS A 160 4.46 -7.64 9.95
C CYS A 160 3.08 -6.99 10.18
N VAL A 161 2.62 -6.15 9.26
CA VAL A 161 1.27 -5.55 9.32
C VAL A 161 0.18 -6.62 9.38
N VAL A 162 0.29 -7.65 8.53
CA VAL A 162 -0.69 -8.75 8.47
C VAL A 162 -0.65 -9.61 9.72
N VAL A 163 0.54 -9.89 10.27
CA VAL A 163 0.69 -10.65 11.52
C VAL A 163 0.10 -9.89 12.69
N VAL A 164 0.36 -8.58 12.79
CA VAL A 164 -0.22 -7.75 13.86
C VAL A 164 -1.74 -7.74 13.78
N PHE A 165 -2.30 -7.57 12.58
CA PHE A 165 -3.74 -7.67 12.35
C PHE A 165 -4.31 -9.05 12.74
N ALA A 166 -3.66 -10.15 12.34
CA ALA A 166 -4.10 -11.49 12.70
C ALA A 166 -4.10 -11.69 14.22
N VAL A 167 -2.99 -11.40 14.89
CA VAL A 167 -2.85 -11.63 16.33
C VAL A 167 -3.78 -10.73 17.15
N SER A 168 -4.04 -9.51 16.70
CA SER A 168 -4.93 -8.58 17.42
C SER A 168 -6.41 -8.95 17.31
N TRP A 169 -6.84 -9.48 16.17
CA TRP A 169 -8.25 -9.82 15.91
C TRP A 169 -8.63 -11.24 16.36
N LEU A 170 -7.66 -12.15 16.43
CA LEU A 170 -7.89 -13.53 16.84
C LEU A 170 -8.62 -13.69 18.19
N PRO A 171 -8.25 -12.98 19.28
CA PRO A 171 -8.91 -13.16 20.58
C PRO A 171 -10.38 -12.79 20.53
N LEU A 172 -10.72 -11.68 19.86
CA LEU A 172 -12.09 -11.22 19.72
C LEU A 172 -12.93 -12.22 18.91
N HIS A 173 -12.41 -12.69 17.77
CA HIS A 173 -13.10 -13.67 16.94
C HIS A 173 -13.27 -15.03 17.61
N ALA A 174 -12.25 -15.50 18.33
CA ALA A 174 -12.34 -16.73 19.11
C ALA A 174 -13.38 -16.62 20.23
N PHE A 175 -13.43 -15.47 20.91
CA PHE A 175 -14.40 -15.21 21.96
C PHE A 175 -15.82 -15.08 21.43
N GLN A 176 -16.04 -14.36 20.32
CA GLN A 176 -17.34 -14.28 19.64
C GLN A 176 -17.85 -15.68 19.26
N LEU A 177 -16.99 -16.50 18.65
CA LEU A 177 -17.35 -17.86 18.30
C LEU A 177 -17.66 -18.74 19.53
N ALA A 178 -16.92 -18.57 20.63
CA ALA A 178 -17.18 -19.31 21.86
C ALA A 178 -18.55 -18.95 22.45
N VAL A 179 -18.90 -17.67 22.48
CA VAL A 179 -20.21 -17.16 22.94
C VAL A 179 -21.34 -17.65 22.03
N ASP A 180 -21.14 -17.67 20.71
CA ASP A 180 -22.14 -18.15 19.76
C ASP A 180 -22.37 -19.68 19.83
N ILE A 181 -21.42 -20.45 20.39
CA ILE A 181 -21.53 -21.90 20.58
C ILE A 181 -22.09 -22.24 21.97
N ASP A 182 -21.64 -21.50 22.99
CA ASP A 182 -21.98 -21.72 24.39
C ASP A 182 -22.44 -20.42 25.08
N ASN A 183 -23.74 -20.31 25.31
CA ASN A 183 -24.36 -19.17 25.99
C ASN A 183 -23.97 -19.09 27.48
N GLN A 184 -23.43 -20.15 28.11
CA GLN A 184 -22.99 -20.09 29.51
C GLN A 184 -21.86 -19.09 29.73
N VAL A 185 -21.15 -18.72 28.66
CA VAL A 185 -20.11 -17.68 28.68
C VAL A 185 -20.70 -16.28 28.95
N LEU A 186 -21.98 -16.05 28.60
CA LEU A 186 -22.68 -14.78 28.86
C LEU A 186 -22.98 -14.55 30.34
N ASP A 187 -23.14 -15.63 31.12
CA ASP A 187 -23.48 -15.59 32.55
C ASP A 187 -22.26 -15.28 33.44
N LEU A 188 -21.05 -15.27 32.86
CA LEU A 188 -19.83 -14.93 33.58
C LEU A 188 -19.86 -13.44 33.97
N LYS A 189 -19.61 -13.14 35.25
CA LYS A 189 -19.49 -11.75 35.73
C LYS A 189 -18.41 -10.98 34.99
N GLU A 190 -17.37 -11.68 34.55
CA GLU A 190 -16.21 -11.15 33.86
C GLU A 190 -16.43 -10.99 32.34
N TYR A 191 -17.56 -11.45 31.79
CA TYR A 191 -17.87 -11.41 30.36
C TYR A 191 -17.60 -10.03 29.73
N LYS A 192 -18.17 -8.97 30.33
CA LYS A 192 -18.03 -7.59 29.84
C LYS A 192 -16.58 -7.12 29.86
N LEU A 193 -15.81 -7.49 30.88
CA LEU A 193 -14.40 -7.12 31.00
C LEU A 193 -13.57 -7.83 29.93
N ILE A 194 -13.74 -9.16 29.77
CA ILE A 194 -13.02 -9.97 28.79
C ILE A 194 -13.32 -9.48 27.37
N PHE A 195 -14.60 -9.28 27.04
CA PHE A 195 -15.02 -8.72 25.75
C PHE A 195 -14.35 -7.36 25.49
N THR A 196 -14.38 -6.46 26.48
CA THR A 196 -13.78 -5.12 26.37
C THR A 196 -12.28 -5.18 26.13
N VAL A 197 -11.55 -6.01 26.87
CA VAL A 197 -10.10 -6.18 26.70
C VAL A 197 -9.77 -6.72 25.30
N PHE A 198 -10.46 -7.75 24.84
CA PHE A 198 -10.25 -8.29 23.49
C PHE A 198 -10.62 -7.29 22.40
N HIS A 199 -11.65 -6.49 22.63
CA HIS A 199 -12.04 -5.41 21.72
C HIS A 199 -10.96 -4.32 21.64
N ILE A 200 -10.37 -3.92 22.77
CA ILE A 200 -9.25 -2.96 22.82
C ILE A 200 -8.07 -3.51 22.02
N ILE A 201 -7.71 -4.78 22.24
CA ILE A 201 -6.61 -5.42 21.49
C ILE A 201 -6.88 -5.39 19.98
N ALA A 202 -8.09 -5.73 19.53
CA ALA A 202 -8.45 -5.66 18.12
C ALA A 202 -8.33 -4.24 17.56
N MET A 203 -8.79 -3.23 18.30
CA MET A 203 -8.71 -1.82 17.90
C MET A 203 -7.27 -1.32 17.77
N CYS A 204 -6.32 -1.89 18.51
CA CYS A 204 -4.90 -1.52 18.40
C CYS A 204 -4.31 -1.72 17.00
N SER A 205 -4.87 -2.64 16.20
CA SER A 205 -4.46 -2.86 14.81
C SER A 205 -4.54 -1.60 13.94
N THR A 206 -5.45 -0.68 14.27
CA THR A 206 -5.68 0.55 13.49
C THR A 206 -4.50 1.52 13.60
N PHE A 207 -4.01 1.79 14.81
CA PHE A 207 -2.88 2.69 15.04
C PHE A 207 -1.51 2.04 14.83
N ALA A 208 -1.44 0.70 14.92
CA ALA A 208 -0.20 -0.03 14.65
C ALA A 208 0.30 0.17 13.21
N ASN A 209 -0.62 0.37 12.25
CA ASN A 209 -0.31 0.54 10.84
C ASN A 209 0.69 1.71 10.59
N PRO A 210 0.38 2.99 10.90
CA PRO A 210 1.34 4.09 10.78
C PRO A 210 2.67 3.87 11.51
N LEU A 211 2.63 3.29 12.71
CA LEU A 211 3.83 3.02 13.51
C LEU A 211 4.77 2.03 12.81
N LEU A 212 4.21 0.92 12.28
CA LEU A 212 4.96 -0.07 11.52
C LEU A 212 5.54 0.52 10.23
N TYR A 213 4.76 1.32 9.50
CA TYR A 213 5.24 2.02 8.30
C TYR A 213 6.37 3.00 8.63
N GLY A 214 6.25 3.76 9.71
CA GLY A 214 7.26 4.72 10.17
C GLY A 214 8.54 4.05 10.68
N TRP A 215 8.42 2.90 11.35
CA TRP A 215 9.56 2.17 11.90
C TRP A 215 10.34 1.37 10.85
N MET A 216 9.63 0.59 10.02
CA MET A 216 10.26 -0.38 9.12
C MET A 216 10.55 0.17 7.71
N ASN A 217 9.92 1.27 7.30
CA ASN A 217 10.10 1.82 5.96
C ASN A 217 10.74 3.21 5.98
N SER A 218 12.02 3.25 5.64
CA SER A 218 12.82 4.49 5.59
C SER A 218 12.24 5.58 4.69
N ASN A 219 11.49 5.23 3.63
CA ASN A 219 10.84 6.22 2.77
C ASN A 219 9.62 6.85 3.46
N TYR A 220 8.78 6.02 4.11
CA TYR A 220 7.65 6.52 4.90
C TYR A 220 8.13 7.36 6.08
N ARG A 221 9.16 6.91 6.79
CA ARG A 221 9.78 7.68 7.88
C ARG A 221 10.19 9.07 7.42
N LYS A 222 10.93 9.16 6.31
CA LYS A 222 11.35 10.46 5.73
C LYS A 222 10.15 11.33 5.35
N ALA A 223 9.11 10.74 4.76
CA ALA A 223 7.88 11.46 4.40
C ALA A 223 7.14 12.00 5.63
N PHE A 224 6.98 11.18 6.68
CA PHE A 224 6.38 11.61 7.95
C PHE A 224 7.16 12.78 8.57
N LEU A 225 8.49 12.67 8.67
CA LEU A 225 9.31 13.77 9.19
C LEU A 225 9.22 15.03 8.32
N SER A 226 9.16 14.90 6.99
CA SER A 226 8.99 16.03 6.07
C SER A 226 7.65 16.75 6.27
N ALA A 227 6.58 15.99 6.49
CA ALA A 227 5.25 16.54 6.76
C ALA A 227 5.21 17.29 8.10
N PHE A 228 5.81 16.74 9.16
CA PHE A 228 5.92 17.42 10.46
C PHE A 228 6.84 18.65 10.44
N ARG A 229 7.82 18.68 9.52
CA ARG A 229 8.72 19.83 9.35
C ARG A 229 8.19 20.89 8.37
N CYS A 230 6.99 20.72 7.79
CA CYS A 230 6.46 21.57 6.71
C CYS A 230 7.48 21.84 5.60
N GLU A 231 8.42 20.93 5.39
CA GLU A 231 9.46 21.07 4.39
C GLU A 231 8.85 20.59 3.07
N GLN A 232 8.41 21.53 2.22
CA GLN A 232 7.97 21.22 0.87
C GLN A 232 9.15 20.61 0.12
N ARG A 233 9.15 19.30 -0.02
CA ARG A 233 10.27 18.55 -0.58
C ARG A 233 10.30 18.66 -2.11
N LEU A 234 10.73 19.80 -2.62
CA LEU A 234 11.11 19.96 -4.03
C LEU A 234 12.46 19.28 -4.34
N ASP A 235 13.31 19.04 -3.34
CA ASP A 235 14.73 18.73 -3.62
C ASP A 235 15.15 17.25 -3.51
N ALA A 236 14.28 16.37 -3.02
CA ALA A 236 14.68 14.96 -2.83
C ALA A 236 14.63 14.10 -4.09
N ILE A 237 13.92 14.55 -5.13
CA ILE A 237 13.89 13.86 -6.44
C ILE A 237 15.11 14.28 -7.29
N HIS A 238 15.56 15.53 -7.14
CA HIS A 238 16.69 16.07 -7.91
C HIS A 238 18.01 15.35 -7.59
N SER A 239 18.19 14.86 -6.35
CA SER A 239 19.40 14.13 -5.95
C SER A 239 19.47 12.73 -6.57
N GLU A 240 18.38 11.94 -6.55
CA GLU A 240 18.35 10.62 -7.22
C GLU A 240 18.45 10.75 -8.75
N VAL A 241 17.81 11.76 -9.35
CA VAL A 241 17.90 12.03 -10.80
C VAL A 241 19.30 12.50 -11.18
N SER A 242 19.92 13.41 -10.41
CA SER A 242 21.27 13.92 -10.70
C SER A 242 22.34 12.83 -10.58
N VAL A 243 22.22 11.94 -9.58
CA VAL A 243 23.13 10.80 -9.42
C VAL A 243 22.94 9.78 -10.55
N THR A 244 21.69 9.51 -10.96
CA THR A 244 21.39 8.58 -12.06
C THR A 244 21.81 9.15 -13.43
N PHE A 245 21.66 10.46 -13.65
CA PHE A 245 22.11 11.14 -14.88
C PHE A 245 23.63 11.19 -14.98
N LYS A 246 24.33 11.45 -13.87
CA LYS A 246 25.80 11.39 -13.81
C LYS A 246 26.32 9.97 -14.04
N ALA A 247 25.65 8.95 -13.49
CA ALA A 247 26.01 7.55 -13.71
C ALA A 247 25.82 7.14 -15.18
N LYS A 248 24.71 7.54 -15.83
CA LYS A 248 24.46 7.28 -17.25
C LYS A 248 25.46 7.98 -18.17
N LYS A 249 25.76 9.25 -17.89
CA LYS A 249 26.75 10.04 -18.66
C LYS A 249 28.15 9.45 -18.57
N ASN A 250 28.56 8.97 -17.40
CA ASN A 250 29.87 8.33 -17.22
C ASN A 250 29.97 6.97 -17.93
N LEU A 251 28.85 6.24 -18.06
CA LEU A 251 28.76 4.99 -18.83
C LEU A 251 28.82 5.22 -20.35
N GLU A 252 28.20 6.29 -20.85
CA GLU A 252 28.28 6.67 -22.27
C GLU A 252 29.67 7.22 -22.65
N VAL A 253 30.30 8.01 -21.79
CA VAL A 253 31.68 8.50 -22.02
C VAL A 253 32.68 7.34 -22.04
N LYS A 254 32.50 6.34 -21.17
CA LYS A 254 33.36 5.14 -21.15
C LYS A 254 33.13 4.22 -22.36
N LYS A 255 31.95 4.28 -22.98
CA LYS A 255 31.63 3.57 -24.23
C LYS A 255 32.22 4.28 -25.47
N ASN A 256 32.33 5.61 -25.42
CA ASN A 256 32.90 6.40 -26.52
C ASN A 256 34.44 6.51 -26.47
N ASN A 257 35.08 6.26 -25.31
CA ASN A 257 36.54 6.27 -25.17
C ASN A 257 37.13 4.85 -25.01
N GLY A 258 36.73 3.92 -25.89
CA GLY A 258 37.47 2.68 -26.12
C GLY A 258 38.80 2.96 -26.86
N PRO A 259 39.83 2.10 -26.72
CA PRO A 259 41.23 2.48 -26.90
C PRO A 259 41.54 2.86 -28.35
N THR A 260 42.11 4.06 -28.53
CA THR A 260 42.86 4.41 -29.73
C THR A 260 44.18 3.63 -29.72
N ASP A 261 44.19 2.46 -30.35
CA ASP A 261 45.44 1.80 -30.70
C ASP A 261 46.07 2.53 -31.89
N SER A 262 47.20 3.16 -31.59
CA SER A 262 48.21 3.59 -32.53
C SER A 262 48.70 2.40 -33.38
N PHE A 263 48.68 2.55 -34.70
CA PHE A 263 49.51 1.73 -35.57
C PHE A 263 50.18 2.62 -36.62
N SER A 264 51.45 2.93 -36.37
CA SER A 264 52.40 3.33 -37.40
C SER A 264 53.33 2.15 -37.70
N GLU A 265 53.52 1.92 -39.00
CA GLU A 265 54.77 1.46 -39.64
C GLU A 265 55.10 -0.05 -39.65
N ALA A 266 55.04 -0.65 -40.85
CA ALA A 266 56.11 -1.49 -41.42
C ALA A 266 55.83 -1.88 -42.90
N THR A 267 56.93 -2.03 -43.63
CA THR A 267 57.19 -2.01 -45.08
C THR A 267 57.04 -3.37 -45.81
N ASN A 268 57.08 -3.33 -47.16
CA ASN A 268 57.36 -4.38 -48.17
C ASN A 268 56.15 -5.28 -48.52
N VAL A 269 55.76 -5.51 -49.79
CA VAL A 269 56.47 -5.70 -51.08
C VAL A 269 55.63 -5.12 -52.22
#